data_AF-A0A521XQN3-F1
#
_entry.id   AF-A0A521XQN3-F1
#
_cell.length_a   1.000
_cell.length_b   1.000
_cell.length_c   1.000
_cell.angle_alpha   90.00
_cell.angle_beta   90.00
_cell.angle_gamma   90.00
#
_symmetry.space_group_name_H-M   'P 1'
#
loop_
_entity.id
_entity.type
_entity.pdbx_description
1 polymer ?
#
loop_
_entity_poly.entity_id
_entity_poly.type
_entity_poly.pdbx_seq_one_letter_code
_entity_poly.pdbx_strand_id
1 'polypeptide(L)'
;MNWQELLPRGSRDTRRRTLALTVVAIAAGGLVIAAVSDGSVFGWRFSTTRAPEGGQAGATDRTRQEIHERFQQGVIMLHAKRHEHAMTAFHRVLELDPTMPEAHVNMGFALIGRERYGAARDFFDSAIALRKEQVNAYYGLALALDGLRDRAGAIGAMRAFVHLSRPDDPYQRKAQAALWEWEADREQGGAARTR
;
A
#
# COMPACT_ATOMS: atom_id res chain seq x y z
N MET A 1 28.10 -45.96 -65.05
CA MET A 1 26.95 -45.26 -65.66
C MET A 1 26.73 -44.00 -64.84
N ASN A 2 26.96 -42.79 -65.41
CA ASN A 2 27.05 -41.44 -64.77
C ASN A 2 28.04 -41.30 -63.59
N TRP A 3 29.03 -40.38 -63.56
CA TRP A 3 29.42 -39.22 -64.41
C TRP A 3 28.59 -37.92 -64.33
N GLN A 4 28.31 -37.46 -63.12
CA GLN A 4 28.20 -36.02 -62.74
C GLN A 4 28.74 -35.94 -61.30
N GLU A 5 29.98 -35.58 -60.98
CA GLU A 5 30.68 -34.30 -61.27
C GLU A 5 29.80 -33.07 -61.08
N LEU A 6 29.94 -32.45 -59.89
CA LEU A 6 30.19 -31.01 -59.71
C LEU A 6 30.58 -30.73 -58.24
N LEU A 7 31.87 -30.89 -57.91
CA LEU A 7 32.49 -30.27 -56.74
C LEU A 7 33.20 -28.98 -57.19
N PRO A 8 33.21 -27.93 -56.36
CA PRO A 8 34.41 -27.66 -55.54
C PRO A 8 34.05 -27.34 -54.07
N ARG A 9 34.79 -27.78 -53.05
CA ARG A 9 36.18 -27.46 -52.67
C ARG A 9 36.43 -25.98 -52.33
N GLY A 10 36.88 -25.74 -51.09
CA GLY A 10 37.43 -24.46 -50.62
C GLY A 10 36.46 -23.66 -49.74
N SER A 11 36.90 -22.97 -48.69
CA SER A 11 38.26 -22.84 -48.15
C SER A 11 38.26 -22.50 -46.65
N ARG A 12 39.40 -22.74 -45.97
CA ARG A 12 39.71 -22.17 -44.65
C ARG A 12 40.34 -20.79 -44.83
N ASP A 13 39.84 -19.76 -44.15
CA ASP A 13 40.68 -18.80 -43.40
C ASP A 13 39.75 -18.13 -42.34
N THR A 14 39.96 -18.19 -41.03
CA THR A 14 41.01 -17.54 -40.22
C THR A 14 41.35 -16.10 -40.62
N ARG A 15 40.85 -15.12 -39.84
CA ARG A 15 41.50 -13.85 -39.41
C ARG A 15 40.42 -12.91 -38.84
N ARG A 16 40.43 -12.64 -37.53
CA ARG A 16 41.17 -11.53 -36.88
C ARG A 16 40.83 -10.13 -37.42
N ARG A 17 39.78 -9.52 -36.87
CA ARG A 17 39.63 -8.09 -36.50
C ARG A 17 38.68 -8.09 -35.29
N THR A 18 39.01 -7.72 -34.06
CA THR A 18 39.94 -6.72 -33.50
C THR A 18 39.65 -5.26 -33.91
N LEU A 19 38.59 -4.72 -33.31
CA LEU A 19 38.34 -3.30 -32.98
C LEU A 19 37.54 -3.36 -31.66
N ALA A 20 37.97 -2.95 -30.47
CA ALA A 20 38.89 -1.93 -29.98
C ALA A 20 38.34 -0.49 -30.00
N LEU A 21 37.75 -0.08 -28.85
CA LEU A 21 37.62 1.29 -28.31
C LEU A 21 36.66 2.25 -29.09
N THR A 22 36.01 3.29 -28.53
CA THR A 22 36.09 4.12 -27.29
C THR A 22 34.72 4.88 -27.12
N VAL A 23 34.26 5.48 -26.00
CA VAL A 23 34.40 5.34 -24.53
C VAL A 23 33.53 6.43 -23.82
N VAL A 24 33.04 6.22 -22.57
CA VAL A 24 32.40 7.23 -21.66
C VAL A 24 31.00 7.76 -22.09
N ALA A 25 30.01 8.10 -21.25
CA ALA A 25 29.90 8.50 -19.82
C ALA A 25 28.53 8.02 -19.22
N ILE A 26 28.06 8.30 -17.98
CA ILE A 26 28.61 8.45 -16.59
C ILE A 26 27.40 8.49 -15.60
N ALA A 27 27.61 8.18 -14.31
CA ALA A 27 26.69 8.29 -13.16
C ALA A 27 25.50 7.28 -13.10
N ALA A 28 25.19 6.62 -11.97
CA ALA A 28 25.77 6.69 -10.62
C ALA A 28 25.81 5.29 -9.95
N GLY A 29 26.72 5.10 -9.00
CA GLY A 29 26.48 4.13 -7.91
C GLY A 29 26.94 2.67 -8.07
N GLY A 30 28.04 2.40 -8.78
CA GLY A 30 28.92 1.26 -8.44
C GLY A 30 28.59 -0.14 -8.98
N LEU A 31 29.45 -0.62 -9.88
CA LEU A 31 29.76 -2.05 -10.01
C LEU A 31 31.25 -2.20 -10.32
N VAL A 32 31.97 -2.96 -9.49
CA VAL A 32 33.37 -3.34 -9.75
C VAL A 32 33.38 -4.84 -10.03
N ILE A 33 33.72 -5.21 -11.27
CA ILE A 33 33.99 -6.61 -11.64
C ILE A 33 35.51 -6.78 -11.68
N ALA A 34 36.06 -7.50 -10.69
CA ALA A 34 37.46 -7.90 -10.70
C ALA A 34 37.58 -9.29 -11.36
N ALA A 35 38.25 -9.35 -12.51
CA ALA A 35 38.69 -10.62 -13.09
C ALA A 35 39.92 -11.11 -12.32
N VAL A 36 39.81 -12.27 -11.66
CA VAL A 36 40.94 -12.90 -10.95
C VAL A 36 41.65 -13.84 -11.92
N SER A 37 42.87 -13.49 -12.31
CA SER A 37 43.83 -14.43 -12.87
C SER A 37 45.24 -14.10 -12.41
N ASP A 38 45.88 -15.11 -11.84
CA ASP A 38 47.26 -15.17 -11.35
C ASP A 38 47.56 -14.55 -9.97
N GLY A 39 48.45 -15.23 -9.25
CA GLY A 39 48.60 -15.12 -7.80
C GLY A 39 49.69 -14.16 -7.37
N SER A 40 49.30 -13.03 -6.77
CA SER A 40 50.21 -12.22 -5.96
C SER A 40 49.43 -11.44 -4.90
N VAL A 41 49.56 -11.85 -3.63
CA VAL A 41 49.03 -11.11 -2.48
C VAL A 41 49.95 -9.90 -2.24
N PHE A 42 49.63 -8.77 -2.87
CA PHE A 42 50.38 -7.52 -2.72
C PHE A 42 49.61 -6.53 -1.84
N GLY A 43 50.32 -5.87 -0.91
CA GLY A 43 49.73 -5.21 0.25
C GLY A 43 48.96 -3.93 -0.03
N TRP A 44 47.69 -4.06 -0.43
CA TRP A 44 46.75 -2.94 -0.44
C TRP A 44 46.02 -2.83 0.89
N ARG A 45 46.40 -1.81 1.68
CA ARG A 45 45.61 -1.36 2.83
C ARG A 45 44.34 -0.72 2.29
N PHE A 46 43.25 -1.49 2.20
CA PHE A 46 41.93 -0.93 1.94
C PHE A 46 41.60 0.06 3.06
N SER A 47 41.74 1.36 2.79
CA SER A 47 41.06 2.37 3.57
C SER A 47 39.58 2.13 3.39
N THR A 48 38.93 1.58 4.39
CA THR A 48 37.47 1.53 4.46
C THR A 48 36.97 2.97 4.45
N THR A 49 36.62 3.49 3.28
CA THR A 49 35.84 4.72 3.18
C THR A 49 34.51 4.41 3.84
N ARG A 50 34.40 4.73 5.13
CA ARG A 50 33.14 4.60 5.88
C ARG A 50 32.12 5.40 5.09
N ALA A 51 31.13 4.72 4.52
CA ALA A 51 30.05 5.38 3.83
C ALA A 51 29.40 6.40 4.79
N PRO A 52 28.93 7.57 4.32
CA PRO A 52 28.34 8.56 5.19
C PRO A 52 26.97 8.07 5.70
N GLU A 53 27.00 7.34 6.82
CA GLU A 53 25.82 6.76 7.50
C GLU A 53 24.80 7.84 7.95
N GLY A 54 25.19 9.11 8.00
CA GLY A 54 24.34 10.23 8.41
C GLY A 54 23.30 10.69 7.36
N GLY A 55 23.35 10.24 6.11
CA GLY A 55 22.46 10.73 5.06
C GLY A 55 21.03 10.16 5.07
N GLN A 56 20.88 8.88 5.45
CA GLN A 56 19.60 8.17 5.34
C GLN A 56 18.72 8.35 6.58
N ALA A 57 19.31 8.38 7.78
CA ALA A 57 18.58 8.58 9.03
C ALA A 57 17.76 9.89 9.04
N GLY A 58 18.40 11.03 8.72
CA GLY A 58 17.71 12.32 8.69
C GLY A 58 16.63 12.45 7.61
N ALA A 59 16.75 11.73 6.50
CA ALA A 59 15.71 11.67 5.49
C ALA A 59 14.49 10.87 6.00
N THR A 60 14.72 9.70 6.59
CA THR A 60 13.66 8.87 7.19
C THR A 60 12.95 9.56 8.35
N ASP A 61 13.70 10.25 9.22
CA ASP A 61 13.13 10.97 10.36
C ASP A 61 12.27 12.16 9.90
N ARG A 62 12.69 12.89 8.85
CA ARG A 62 11.87 13.95 8.24
C ARG A 62 10.57 13.41 7.63
N THR A 63 10.63 12.26 6.93
CA THR A 63 9.41 11.61 6.41
C THR A 63 8.49 11.17 7.54
N ARG A 64 9.02 10.59 8.63
CA ARG A 64 8.22 10.21 9.81
C ARG A 64 7.56 11.42 10.47
N GLN A 65 8.26 12.55 10.55
CA GLN A 65 7.71 13.82 11.03
C GLN A 65 6.60 14.33 10.11
N GLU A 66 6.79 14.34 8.79
CA GLU A 66 5.75 14.78 7.84
C GLU A 66 4.50 13.89 7.93
N ILE A 67 4.65 12.57 8.01
CA ILE A 67 3.54 11.63 8.25
C ILE A 67 2.76 12.01 9.52
N HIS A 68 3.45 12.23 10.63
CA HIS A 68 2.82 12.59 11.89
C HIS A 68 2.06 13.93 11.81
N GLU A 69 2.71 14.98 11.29
CA GLU A 69 2.12 16.31 11.14
C GLU A 69 0.88 16.30 10.24
N ARG A 70 0.95 15.61 9.09
CA ARG A 70 -0.18 15.47 8.16
C ARG A 70 -1.32 14.64 8.74
N PHE A 71 -1.01 13.57 9.49
CA PHE A 71 -2.02 12.77 10.16
C PHE A 71 -2.78 13.59 11.22
N GLN A 72 -2.07 14.32 12.09
CA GLN A 72 -2.69 15.20 13.08
C GLN A 72 -3.53 16.32 12.44
N GLN A 73 -3.01 16.94 11.38
CA GLN A 73 -3.73 17.92 10.57
C GLN A 73 -5.05 17.33 10.03
N GLY A 74 -5.02 16.13 9.47
CA GLY A 74 -6.18 15.43 8.94
C GLY A 74 -7.22 15.12 10.02
N VAL A 75 -6.79 14.63 11.18
CA VAL A 75 -7.68 14.34 12.34
C VAL A 75 -8.38 15.61 12.82
N ILE A 76 -7.66 16.72 13.00
CA ILE A 76 -8.25 18.02 13.38
C ILE A 76 -9.29 18.48 12.34
N MET A 77 -8.97 18.35 11.05
CA MET A 77 -9.88 18.73 9.97
C MET A 77 -11.13 17.83 9.89
N LEU A 78 -10.99 16.54 10.21
CA LEU A 78 -12.10 15.59 10.27
C LEU A 78 -13.06 15.94 11.44
N HIS A 79 -12.53 16.21 12.63
CA HIS A 79 -13.35 16.67 13.77
C HIS A 79 -14.04 18.02 13.49
N ALA A 80 -13.39 18.91 12.76
CA ALA A 80 -13.97 20.17 12.27
C ALA A 80 -14.96 20.01 11.10
N LYS A 81 -15.29 18.76 10.69
CA LYS A 81 -16.14 18.42 9.53
C LYS A 81 -15.68 19.00 8.19
N ARG A 82 -14.39 19.39 8.08
CA ARG A 82 -13.76 19.90 6.86
C ARG A 82 -13.27 18.74 5.99
N HIS A 83 -14.19 17.86 5.61
CA HIS A 83 -13.88 16.54 5.04
C HIS A 83 -12.88 16.57 3.87
N GLU A 84 -12.99 17.49 2.90
CA GLU A 84 -12.02 17.59 1.79
C GLU A 84 -10.60 17.90 2.26
N HIS A 85 -10.46 18.77 3.27
CA HIS A 85 -9.13 19.13 3.78
C HIS A 85 -8.53 17.98 4.58
N ALA A 86 -9.37 17.21 5.28
CA ALA A 86 -8.97 15.96 5.93
C ALA A 86 -8.52 14.92 4.89
N MET A 87 -9.28 14.73 3.80
CA MET A 87 -8.94 13.83 2.70
C MET A 87 -7.61 14.21 2.05
N THR A 88 -7.34 15.48 1.77
CA THR A 88 -6.04 15.94 1.26
C THR A 88 -4.89 15.63 2.21
N ALA A 89 -5.10 15.78 3.53
CA ALA A 89 -4.08 15.47 4.53
C ALA A 89 -3.82 13.96 4.63
N PHE A 90 -4.86 13.12 4.65
CA PHE A 90 -4.72 11.66 4.68
C PHE A 90 -4.20 11.07 3.38
N HIS A 91 -4.51 11.67 2.22
CA HIS A 91 -3.88 11.31 0.94
C HIS A 91 -2.35 11.47 1.04
N ARG A 92 -1.88 12.60 1.58
CA ARG A 92 -0.44 12.83 1.77
C ARG A 92 0.20 11.86 2.78
N VAL A 93 -0.52 11.44 3.81
CA VAL A 93 -0.06 10.35 4.69
C VAL A 93 0.10 9.05 3.91
N LEU A 94 -0.90 8.66 3.11
CA LEU A 94 -0.91 7.40 2.37
C LEU A 94 0.06 7.37 1.18
N GLU A 95 0.46 8.52 0.64
CA GLU A 95 1.60 8.63 -0.30
C GLU A 95 2.95 8.27 0.36
N LEU A 96 3.09 8.54 1.65
CA LEU A 96 4.34 8.37 2.41
C LEU A 96 4.39 7.04 3.18
N ASP A 97 3.24 6.59 3.69
CA ASP A 97 3.01 5.31 4.34
C ASP A 97 1.64 4.74 3.89
N PRO A 98 1.60 3.97 2.78
CA PRO A 98 0.37 3.33 2.31
C PRO A 98 -0.10 2.18 3.22
N THR A 99 0.69 1.81 4.23
CA THR A 99 0.43 0.66 5.12
C THR A 99 -0.17 1.03 6.47
N MET A 100 -0.40 2.31 6.75
CA MET A 100 -0.98 2.81 8.00
C MET A 100 -2.52 2.60 8.07
N PRO A 101 -3.06 1.63 8.83
CA PRO A 101 -4.50 1.36 8.86
C PRO A 101 -5.31 2.55 9.38
N GLU A 102 -4.76 3.33 10.31
CA GLU A 102 -5.41 4.50 10.90
C GLU A 102 -5.67 5.61 9.87
N ALA A 103 -4.78 5.75 8.88
CA ALA A 103 -4.94 6.73 7.80
C ALA A 103 -6.04 6.30 6.81
N HIS A 104 -6.10 5.00 6.47
CA HIS A 104 -7.19 4.41 5.69
C HIS A 104 -8.54 4.59 6.39
N VAL A 105 -8.63 4.29 7.69
CA VAL A 105 -9.87 4.48 8.49
C VAL A 105 -10.34 5.94 8.48
N ASN A 106 -9.43 6.89 8.74
CA ASN A 106 -9.82 8.30 8.81
C ASN A 106 -10.17 8.88 7.43
N MET A 107 -9.53 8.40 6.36
CA MET A 107 -9.93 8.70 4.97
C MET A 107 -11.35 8.17 4.69
N GLY A 108 -11.66 6.95 5.11
CA GLY A 108 -13.01 6.37 5.04
C GLY A 108 -14.07 7.21 5.76
N PHE A 109 -13.80 7.68 6.98
CA PHE A 109 -14.71 8.56 7.70
C PHE A 109 -14.90 9.94 7.04
N ALA A 110 -13.83 10.51 6.47
CA ALA A 110 -13.95 11.75 5.71
C ALA A 110 -14.80 11.57 4.43
N LEU A 111 -14.69 10.42 3.76
CA LEU A 111 -15.51 10.05 2.60
C LEU A 111 -16.98 9.80 2.97
N ILE A 112 -17.28 9.20 4.13
CA ILE A 112 -18.65 9.13 4.69
C ILE A 112 -19.23 10.54 4.87
N GLY A 113 -18.44 11.47 5.42
CA GLY A 113 -18.82 12.89 5.57
C GLY A 113 -19.05 13.63 4.24
N ARG A 114 -18.77 12.99 3.10
CA ARG A 114 -19.06 13.45 1.74
C ARG A 114 -20.00 12.53 0.96
N GLU A 115 -20.66 11.59 1.65
CA GLU A 115 -21.60 10.61 1.08
C GLU A 115 -20.97 9.71 -0.01
N ARG A 116 -19.63 9.62 -0.04
CA ARG A 116 -18.86 8.81 -0.99
C ARG A 116 -18.71 7.37 -0.48
N TYR A 117 -19.82 6.74 -0.13
CA TYR A 117 -19.86 5.48 0.61
C TYR A 117 -19.11 4.32 -0.07
N GLY A 118 -19.17 4.21 -1.40
CA GLY A 118 -18.41 3.19 -2.14
C GLY A 118 -16.90 3.29 -1.93
N ALA A 119 -16.34 4.49 -2.09
CA ALA A 119 -14.92 4.72 -1.83
C ALA A 119 -14.59 4.56 -0.33
N ALA A 120 -15.49 4.97 0.57
CA ALA A 120 -15.30 4.80 2.01
C ALA A 120 -15.16 3.31 2.39
N ARG A 121 -16.04 2.45 1.84
CA ARG A 121 -15.97 0.98 2.00
C ARG A 121 -14.58 0.46 1.62
N ASP A 122 -14.09 0.80 0.44
CA ASP A 122 -12.80 0.31 -0.08
C ASP A 122 -11.61 0.72 0.81
N PHE A 123 -11.68 1.90 1.45
CA PHE A 123 -10.71 2.34 2.47
C PHE A 123 -10.83 1.56 3.78
N PHE A 124 -12.04 1.25 4.26
CA PHE A 124 -12.20 0.41 5.46
C PHE A 124 -11.77 -1.04 5.22
N ASP A 125 -12.06 -1.60 4.04
CA ASP A 125 -11.58 -2.93 3.64
C ASP A 125 -10.04 -2.97 3.58
N SER A 126 -9.40 -1.91 3.09
CA SER A 126 -7.94 -1.76 3.10
C SER A 126 -7.37 -1.71 4.53
N ALA A 127 -8.00 -0.97 5.44
CA ALA A 127 -7.59 -0.96 6.84
C ALA A 127 -7.72 -2.34 7.51
N ILE A 128 -8.80 -3.07 7.24
CA ILE A 128 -9.05 -4.44 7.77
C ILE A 128 -8.03 -5.43 7.20
N ALA A 129 -7.67 -5.30 5.92
CA ALA A 129 -6.66 -6.14 5.27
C ALA A 129 -5.26 -5.92 5.86
N LEU A 130 -4.91 -4.67 6.20
CA LEU A 130 -3.64 -4.32 6.84
C LEU A 130 -3.60 -4.71 8.34
N ARG A 131 -4.71 -4.59 9.07
CA ARG A 131 -4.83 -4.97 10.48
C ARG A 131 -6.26 -5.44 10.79
N LYS A 132 -6.42 -6.76 10.97
CA LYS A 132 -7.73 -7.40 11.20
C LYS A 132 -8.39 -6.94 12.51
N GLU A 133 -7.59 -6.52 13.48
CA GLU A 133 -8.04 -6.03 14.78
C GLU A 133 -8.31 -4.51 14.79
N GLN A 134 -8.36 -3.86 13.62
CA GLN A 134 -8.67 -2.43 13.49
C GLN A 134 -10.17 -2.17 13.71
N VAL A 135 -10.63 -2.31 14.95
CA VAL A 135 -12.05 -2.33 15.37
C VAL A 135 -12.90 -1.20 14.74
N ASN A 136 -12.40 0.03 14.76
CA ASN A 136 -13.10 1.20 14.22
C ASN A 136 -13.31 1.16 12.68
N ALA A 137 -12.54 0.36 11.94
CA ALA A 137 -12.76 0.11 10.52
C ALA A 137 -14.08 -0.64 10.27
N TYR A 138 -14.44 -1.61 11.12
CA TYR A 138 -15.70 -2.36 10.99
C TYR A 138 -16.93 -1.49 11.26
N TYR A 139 -16.86 -0.57 12.22
CA TYR A 139 -17.92 0.42 12.46
C TYR A 139 -18.07 1.37 11.26
N GLY A 140 -16.95 1.87 10.73
CA GLY A 140 -16.95 2.70 9.51
C GLY A 140 -17.51 1.95 8.29
N LEU A 141 -17.09 0.70 8.09
CA LEU A 141 -17.57 -0.19 7.04
C LEU A 141 -19.09 -0.40 7.14
N ALA A 142 -19.62 -0.65 8.34
CA ALA A 142 -21.05 -0.81 8.55
C ALA A 142 -21.84 0.46 8.16
N LEU A 143 -21.35 1.65 8.51
CA LEU A 143 -21.96 2.92 8.11
C LEU A 143 -21.86 3.17 6.60
N ALA A 144 -20.76 2.77 5.96
CA ALA A 144 -20.61 2.88 4.51
C ALA A 144 -21.57 1.93 3.76
N LEU A 145 -21.70 0.68 4.22
CA LEU A 145 -22.62 -0.31 3.63
C LEU A 145 -24.09 0.09 3.83
N ASP A 146 -24.45 0.66 4.98
CA ASP A 146 -25.80 1.19 5.21
C ASP A 146 -26.12 2.38 4.29
N GLY A 147 -25.16 3.28 4.07
CA GLY A 147 -25.26 4.36 3.07
C GLY A 147 -25.38 3.86 1.63
N LEU A 148 -24.81 2.69 1.31
CA LEU A 148 -25.01 1.97 0.04
C LEU A 148 -26.32 1.17 -0.02
N ARG A 149 -27.11 1.14 1.06
CA ARG A 149 -28.30 0.30 1.26
C ARG A 149 -28.03 -1.21 1.25
N ASP A 150 -26.78 -1.63 1.44
CA ASP A 150 -26.43 -3.03 1.70
C ASP A 150 -26.65 -3.34 3.18
N ARG A 151 -27.93 -3.53 3.54
CA ARG A 151 -28.35 -3.85 4.91
C ARG A 151 -27.72 -5.15 5.44
N ALA A 152 -27.47 -6.13 4.56
CA ALA A 152 -26.91 -7.41 4.96
C ALA A 152 -25.42 -7.28 5.30
N GLY A 153 -24.65 -6.59 4.44
CA GLY A 153 -23.26 -6.25 4.72
C GLY A 153 -23.10 -5.37 5.96
N ALA A 154 -23.97 -4.36 6.12
CA ALA A 154 -23.96 -3.45 7.26
C ALA A 154 -24.14 -4.19 8.61
N ILE A 155 -25.13 -5.10 8.70
CA ILE A 155 -25.33 -5.96 9.88
C ILE A 155 -24.09 -6.83 10.14
N GLY A 156 -23.49 -7.43 9.10
CA GLY A 156 -22.28 -8.25 9.22
C GLY A 156 -21.10 -7.47 9.80
N ALA A 157 -20.80 -6.30 9.24
CA ALA A 157 -19.72 -5.43 9.72
C ALA A 157 -19.98 -4.88 11.14
N MET A 158 -21.23 -4.51 11.46
CA MET A 158 -21.57 -4.01 12.80
C MET A 158 -21.49 -5.11 13.87
N ARG A 159 -21.85 -6.36 13.55
CA ARG A 159 -21.61 -7.52 14.43
C ARG A 159 -20.12 -7.76 14.68
N ALA A 160 -19.27 -7.63 13.65
CA ALA A 160 -17.82 -7.72 13.80
C ALA A 160 -17.25 -6.61 14.71
N PHE A 161 -17.74 -5.36 14.56
CA PHE A 161 -17.43 -4.27 15.49
C PHE A 161 -17.81 -4.64 16.95
N VAL A 162 -19.07 -5.02 17.20
CA VAL A 162 -19.56 -5.34 18.56
C VAL A 162 -18.78 -6.51 19.18
N HIS A 163 -18.33 -7.48 18.39
CA HIS A 163 -17.52 -8.61 18.85
C HIS A 163 -16.08 -8.24 19.24
N LEU A 164 -15.44 -7.35 18.48
CA LEU A 164 -14.02 -6.98 18.67
C LEU A 164 -13.83 -5.75 19.58
N SER A 165 -14.84 -4.91 19.68
CA SER A 165 -14.85 -3.73 20.56
C SER A 165 -14.85 -4.11 22.03
N ARG A 166 -14.37 -3.17 22.86
CA ARG A 166 -14.47 -3.31 24.31
C ARG A 166 -15.89 -2.96 24.78
N PRO A 167 -16.38 -3.54 25.89
CA PRO A 167 -17.70 -3.19 26.44
C PRO A 167 -17.87 -1.71 26.81
N ASP A 168 -16.76 -1.00 27.08
CA ASP A 168 -16.68 0.42 27.41
C ASP A 168 -16.47 1.34 26.17
N ASP A 169 -16.48 0.80 24.94
CA ASP A 169 -16.33 1.59 23.73
C ASP A 169 -17.50 2.61 23.57
N PRO A 170 -17.22 3.90 23.30
CA PRO A 170 -18.26 4.93 23.22
C PRO A 170 -19.31 4.69 22.12
N TYR A 171 -18.99 3.92 21.08
CA TYR A 171 -19.92 3.59 20.00
C TYR A 171 -20.76 2.34 20.27
N GLN A 172 -20.46 1.57 21.33
CA GLN A 172 -21.07 0.25 21.59
C GLN A 172 -22.60 0.30 21.68
N ARG A 173 -23.16 1.27 22.43
CA ARG A 173 -24.61 1.46 22.54
C ARG A 173 -25.28 1.84 21.21
N LYS A 174 -24.60 2.62 20.37
CA LYS A 174 -25.11 3.00 19.04
C LYS A 174 -25.06 1.83 18.06
N ALA A 175 -24.01 1.02 18.11
CA ALA A 175 -23.89 -0.20 17.30
C ALA A 175 -24.99 -1.22 17.62
N GLN A 176 -25.28 -1.42 18.91
CA GLN A 176 -26.36 -2.31 19.36
C GLN A 176 -27.75 -1.81 18.93
N ALA A 177 -28.03 -0.51 19.05
CA ALA A 177 -29.29 0.07 18.57
C ALA A 177 -29.46 -0.10 17.05
N ALA A 178 -28.41 0.20 16.27
CA ALA A 178 -28.42 0.01 14.83
C ALA A 178 -28.68 -1.45 14.44
N LEU A 179 -28.02 -2.42 15.09
CA LEU A 179 -28.28 -3.85 14.84
C LEU A 179 -29.74 -4.23 15.09
N TRP A 180 -30.34 -3.77 16.19
CA TRP A 180 -31.73 -4.08 16.51
C TRP A 180 -32.70 -3.52 15.44
N GLU A 181 -32.53 -2.26 15.03
CA GLU A 181 -33.32 -1.64 13.95
C GLU A 181 -33.15 -2.40 12.63
N TRP A 182 -31.91 -2.70 12.25
CA TRP A 182 -31.58 -3.28 10.95
C TRP A 182 -32.04 -4.74 10.82
N GLU A 183 -32.00 -5.49 11.92
CA GLU A 183 -32.48 -6.88 11.97
C GLU A 183 -34.01 -6.94 11.93
N ALA A 184 -34.71 -6.06 12.66
CA ALA A 184 -36.17 -5.97 12.63
C ALA A 184 -36.73 -5.65 11.23
N ASP A 185 -36.10 -4.73 10.49
CA ASP A 185 -36.48 -4.43 9.10
C ASP A 185 -36.28 -5.63 8.17
N ARG A 186 -35.20 -6.39 8.37
CA ARG A 186 -34.87 -7.57 7.56
C ARG A 186 -35.91 -8.67 7.72
N GLU A 187 -36.43 -8.85 8.93
CA GLU A 187 -37.49 -9.83 9.23
C GLU A 187 -38.84 -9.42 8.61
N GLN A 188 -39.24 -8.15 8.76
CA GLN A 188 -40.46 -7.60 8.15
C GLN A 188 -40.42 -7.70 6.61
N GLY A 189 -39.30 -7.28 6.01
CA GLY A 189 -39.06 -7.39 4.57
C GLY A 189 -38.87 -8.83 4.06
N GLY A 190 -38.67 -9.80 4.96
CA GLY A 190 -38.73 -11.23 4.65
C GLY A 190 -40.17 -11.72 4.60
N ALA A 191 -40.94 -11.50 5.67
CA ALA A 191 -42.33 -11.92 5.81
C ALA A 191 -43.26 -11.34 4.72
N ALA A 192 -42.98 -10.12 4.25
CA ALA A 192 -43.73 -9.48 3.17
C ALA A 192 -43.49 -10.09 1.77
N ARG A 193 -42.40 -10.86 1.57
CA ARG A 193 -42.07 -11.52 0.28
C ARG A 193 -42.49 -12.97 0.21
N THR A 194 -43.07 -13.53 1.28
CA THR A 194 -43.52 -14.92 1.40
C THR A 194 -45.05 -15.07 1.43
N ARG A 195 -45.78 -14.06 0.94
CA ARG A 195 -47.23 -14.05 0.73
C ARG A 195 -47.54 -13.65 -0.70
#